data_AF-A0A7C8MJE6-F1
#
_entry.id   AF-A0A7C8MJE6-F1
#
_cell.length_a   1.000
_cell.length_b   1.000
_cell.length_c   1.000
_cell.angle_alpha   90.00
_cell.angle_beta   90.00
_cell.angle_gamma   90.00
#
_symmetry.space_group_name_H-M   'P 1'
#
loop_
_entity.id
_entity.type
_entity.pdbx_description
1 polymer ?
#
loop_
_entity_poly.entity_id
_entity_poly.type
_entity_poly.pdbx_seq_one_letter_code
_entity_poly.pdbx_strand_id
1 'polypeptide(L)'
;MYIPTAQSVLTAGLALTGTYHKPTEITSGKILDYAVESCIDASGARRCTAPFLVAKSTCYEIAWSTAGALTHTTAEVRDAGSGEIVYYRDTDGRWTPGKGELVYMDFKPKVPATGNSTVEYRVTTCE
;
A
#
# COMPACT_ATOMS: atom_id res chain seq x y z
N MET A 1 2.55 -34.25 -24.06
CA MET A 1 3.41 -33.78 -22.96
C MET A 1 3.06 -32.32 -22.71
N TYR A 2 2.51 -32.01 -21.53
CA TYR A 2 2.25 -30.63 -21.10
C TYR A 2 3.59 -30.05 -20.65
N ILE A 3 4.12 -29.08 -21.40
CA ILE A 3 5.33 -28.34 -21.01
C ILE A 3 4.83 -27.22 -20.09
N PRO A 4 5.04 -27.29 -18.77
CA PRO A 4 4.65 -26.21 -17.88
C PRO A 4 5.63 -25.06 -18.12
N THR A 5 5.13 -23.95 -18.65
CA THR A 5 5.89 -22.71 -18.70
C THR A 5 6.19 -22.24 -17.28
N ALA A 6 7.41 -21.76 -17.03
CA ALA A 6 7.94 -21.38 -15.72
C ALA A 6 7.19 -20.21 -15.01
N GLN A 7 6.01 -19.83 -15.48
CA GLN A 7 5.18 -18.73 -14.97
C GLN A 7 4.08 -19.19 -14.01
N SER A 8 3.83 -20.50 -13.86
CA SER A 8 2.81 -21.03 -12.95
C SER A 8 3.32 -21.42 -11.56
N VAL A 9 4.64 -21.36 -11.32
CA VAL A 9 5.25 -21.83 -10.05
C VAL A 9 5.34 -20.73 -8.98
N LEU A 10 5.25 -19.44 -9.36
CA LEU A 10 5.36 -18.34 -8.40
C LEU A 10 4.07 -18.06 -7.61
N THR A 11 2.90 -18.53 -8.06
CA THR A 11 1.61 -18.12 -7.48
C THR A 11 1.10 -19.05 -6.37
N ALA A 12 1.82 -20.12 -6.03
CA ALA A 12 1.43 -21.06 -4.97
C ALA A 12 2.48 -21.21 -3.84
N GLY A 13 3.64 -20.55 -3.95
CA GLY A 13 4.77 -20.74 -3.02
C GLY A 13 4.80 -19.83 -1.80
N LEU A 14 4.05 -18.72 -1.78
CA LEU A 14 4.03 -17.77 -0.67
C LEU A 14 2.98 -18.09 0.41
N ALA A 15 2.45 -19.30 0.44
CA ALA A 15 1.40 -19.69 1.39
C ALA A 15 1.89 -20.50 2.60
N LEU A 16 3.10 -21.09 2.59
CA LEU A 16 3.50 -22.07 3.63
C LEU A 16 5.02 -22.16 3.92
N THR A 17 5.71 -21.04 4.13
CA THR A 17 7.04 -21.08 4.78
C THR A 17 6.99 -20.43 6.15
N GLY A 18 6.36 -21.14 7.09
CA GLY A 18 6.53 -20.87 8.50
C GLY A 18 7.98 -21.15 8.91
N THR A 19 8.82 -20.13 8.94
CA THR A 19 10.02 -20.04 9.79
C THR A 19 10.56 -18.60 9.77
N TYR A 20 10.75 -18.03 10.96
CA TYR A 20 11.39 -16.77 11.33
C TYR A 20 10.54 -15.48 11.35
N HIS A 21 10.33 -15.01 12.58
CA HIS A 21 9.75 -13.75 13.04
C HIS A 21 10.47 -12.49 12.51
N LYS A 22 10.40 -12.22 11.21
CA LYS A 22 10.82 -10.92 10.67
C LYS A 22 9.70 -10.34 9.82
N PRO A 23 9.35 -9.05 9.99
CA PRO A 23 8.45 -8.35 9.10
C PRO A 23 8.94 -8.50 7.65
N THR A 24 8.12 -9.09 6.78
CA THR A 24 8.43 -9.14 5.34
C THR A 24 7.95 -7.84 4.72
N GLU A 25 8.85 -7.10 4.08
CA GLU A 25 8.48 -5.90 3.33
C GLU A 25 7.61 -6.27 2.13
N ILE A 26 6.41 -5.70 2.08
CA ILE A 26 5.43 -5.92 1.01
C ILE A 26 5.60 -4.87 -0.08
N THR A 27 5.71 -3.60 0.34
CA THR A 27 5.95 -2.47 -0.58
C THR A 27 6.55 -1.31 0.20
N SER A 28 7.42 -0.54 -0.45
CA SER A 28 7.91 0.74 0.06
C SER A 28 8.15 1.68 -1.11
N GLY A 29 8.22 2.98 -0.82
CA GLY A 29 8.42 3.96 -1.86
C GLY A 29 8.51 5.38 -1.37
N LYS A 30 8.80 6.28 -2.32
CA LYS A 30 8.93 7.71 -2.11
C LYS A 30 8.12 8.45 -3.16
N ILE A 31 7.18 9.27 -2.70
CA ILE A 31 6.29 10.08 -3.53
C ILE A 31 6.72 11.53 -3.35
N LEU A 32 7.25 12.17 -4.38
CA LEU A 32 7.84 13.50 -4.28
C LEU A 32 6.81 14.59 -3.98
N ASP A 33 5.63 14.50 -4.60
CA ASP A 33 4.50 15.39 -4.37
C ASP A 33 3.21 14.56 -4.26
N TYR A 34 2.75 14.26 -3.05
CA TYR A 34 1.61 13.34 -2.85
C TYR A 34 0.23 13.98 -3.07
N ALA A 35 0.13 15.32 -3.18
CA ALA A 35 -1.15 16.00 -3.38
C ALA A 35 -1.41 16.55 -4.78
N VAL A 36 -0.42 16.59 -5.67
CA VAL A 36 -0.60 17.07 -7.06
C VAL A 36 -1.41 16.09 -7.91
N GLU A 37 -2.12 16.65 -8.89
CA GLU A 37 -2.91 15.91 -9.87
C GLU A 37 -2.08 15.01 -10.79
N SER A 38 -0.75 15.12 -10.84
CA SER A 38 0.09 14.25 -11.66
C SER A 38 0.09 12.78 -11.23
N CYS A 39 -0.34 12.48 -10.01
CA CYS A 39 -0.60 11.11 -9.56
C CYS A 39 -1.95 10.54 -10.05
N ILE A 40 -2.76 11.33 -10.75
CA ILE A 40 -4.06 10.93 -11.26
C ILE A 40 -3.85 10.28 -12.62
N ASP A 41 -4.15 8.99 -12.72
CA ASP A 41 -4.09 8.28 -14.00
C ASP A 41 -5.17 8.81 -14.98
N ALA A 42 -5.14 8.34 -16.23
CA ALA A 42 -6.11 8.76 -17.25
C ALA A 42 -7.58 8.47 -16.89
N SER A 43 -7.84 7.67 -15.85
CA SER A 43 -9.18 7.36 -15.34
C SER A 43 -9.62 8.26 -14.18
N GLY A 44 -8.80 9.22 -13.74
CA GLY A 44 -9.12 10.05 -12.58
C GLY A 44 -8.75 9.43 -11.23
N ALA A 45 -8.14 8.23 -11.23
CA ALA A 45 -7.74 7.55 -10.01
C ALA A 45 -6.33 7.98 -9.58
N ARG A 46 -6.18 8.41 -8.33
CA ARG A 46 -4.86 8.73 -7.78
C ARG A 46 -4.15 7.41 -7.46
N ARG A 47 -2.99 7.16 -8.08
CA ARG A 47 -2.21 5.90 -7.95
C ARG A 47 -0.74 6.20 -7.65
N CYS A 48 -0.46 6.94 -6.58
CA CYS A 48 0.92 7.28 -6.22
C CYS A 48 1.75 6.10 -5.68
N THR A 49 1.12 4.94 -5.42
CA THR A 49 1.82 3.73 -4.94
C THR A 49 1.56 2.55 -5.85
N ALA A 50 2.55 1.65 -5.95
CA ALA A 50 2.39 0.41 -6.70
C ALA A 50 1.35 -0.49 -6.02
N PRO A 51 0.39 -1.07 -6.76
CA PRO A 51 -0.57 -1.99 -6.18
C PRO A 51 0.13 -3.22 -5.57
N PHE A 52 -0.40 -3.70 -4.45
CA PHE A 52 0.11 -4.87 -3.74
C PHE A 52 -1.03 -5.77 -3.29
N LEU A 53 -0.75 -7.06 -3.19
CA LEU A 53 -1.73 -8.05 -2.74
C LEU A 53 -1.75 -8.09 -1.22
N VAL A 54 -2.96 -8.11 -0.67
CA VAL A 54 -3.19 -8.38 0.74
C VAL A 54 -3.93 -9.69 0.91
N ALA A 55 -3.60 -10.41 1.97
CA ALA A 55 -4.22 -11.68 2.33
C ALA A 55 -5.17 -11.46 3.51
N LYS A 56 -6.30 -12.16 3.46
CA LYS A 56 -7.27 -12.21 4.56
C LYS A 56 -6.59 -12.62 5.86
N SER A 57 -6.96 -11.98 6.96
CA SER A 57 -6.47 -12.28 8.31
C SER A 57 -4.96 -12.15 8.51
N THR A 58 -4.24 -11.52 7.57
CA THR A 58 -2.81 -11.23 7.71
C THR A 58 -2.64 -9.84 8.28
N CYS A 59 -1.78 -9.68 9.29
CA CYS A 59 -1.50 -8.38 9.88
C CYS A 59 -0.45 -7.65 9.05
N TYR A 60 -0.75 -6.40 8.69
CA TYR A 60 0.15 -5.50 8.00
C TYR A 60 0.41 -4.26 8.84
N GLU A 61 1.66 -3.85 8.92
CA GLU A 61 2.08 -2.58 9.51
C GLU A 61 2.38 -1.57 8.40
N ILE A 62 1.66 -0.46 8.45
CA ILE A 62 1.74 0.67 7.52
C ILE A 62 2.39 1.82 8.25
N ALA A 63 3.49 2.31 7.70
CA ALA A 63 4.21 3.47 8.24
C ALA A 63 4.51 4.48 7.13
N TRP A 64 4.44 5.76 7.44
CA TRP A 64 4.87 6.81 6.53
C TRP A 64 5.40 8.03 7.25
N SER A 65 6.21 8.80 6.53
CA SER A 65 6.71 10.09 6.99
C SER A 65 6.58 11.14 5.90
N THR A 66 6.28 12.37 6.30
CA THR A 66 6.21 13.51 5.39
C THR A 66 7.36 14.48 5.64
N ALA A 67 7.98 14.95 4.56
CA ALA A 67 8.99 16.00 4.62
C ALA A 67 8.29 17.36 4.82
N GLY A 68 8.05 17.75 6.07
CA GLY A 68 7.43 19.03 6.42
C GLY A 68 6.85 19.00 7.83
N ALA A 69 7.05 20.06 8.61
CA ALA A 69 6.51 20.14 9.97
C ALA A 69 4.98 20.07 9.94
N LEU A 70 4.41 18.99 10.51
CA LEU A 70 3.00 18.87 10.87
C LEU A 70 1.98 18.74 9.72
N THR A 71 2.35 18.17 8.57
CA THR A 71 1.31 17.80 7.59
C THR A 71 0.58 16.56 8.06
N HIS A 72 -0.53 16.75 8.79
CA HIS A 72 -1.48 15.66 9.06
C HIS A 72 -1.89 15.05 7.72
N THR A 73 -1.42 13.82 7.47
CA THR A 73 -1.61 13.13 6.19
C THR A 73 -2.30 11.83 6.49
N THR A 74 -3.44 11.60 5.84
CA THR A 74 -4.19 10.36 5.94
C THR A 74 -3.69 9.40 4.87
N ALA A 75 -3.33 8.19 5.28
CA ALA A 75 -3.12 7.08 4.37
C ALA A 75 -4.44 6.35 4.15
N GLU A 76 -4.88 6.24 2.90
CA GLU A 76 -6.06 5.49 2.48
C GLU A 76 -5.61 4.27 1.68
N VAL A 77 -6.02 3.08 2.09
CA VAL A 77 -5.87 1.86 1.31
C VAL A 77 -7.15 1.68 0.50
N ARG A 78 -7.00 1.51 -0.81
CA ARG A 78 -8.11 1.42 -1.77
C ARG A 78 -8.03 0.14 -2.58
N ASP A 79 -9.18 -0.46 -2.86
CA ASP A 79 -9.28 -1.58 -3.81
C ASP A 79 -8.84 -1.12 -5.21
N ALA A 80 -7.96 -1.89 -5.85
CA ALA A 80 -7.35 -1.51 -7.13
C ALA A 80 -8.30 -1.61 -8.33
N GLY A 81 -9.41 -2.34 -8.21
CA GLY A 81 -10.43 -2.52 -9.23
C GLY A 81 -11.56 -1.48 -9.13
N SER A 82 -12.07 -1.23 -7.93
CA SER A 82 -13.22 -0.34 -7.68
C SER A 82 -12.82 1.06 -7.20
N GLY A 83 -11.64 1.23 -6.61
CA GLY A 83 -11.21 2.47 -5.97
C GLY A 83 -11.85 2.73 -4.59
N GLU A 84 -12.65 1.81 -4.07
CA GLU A 84 -13.29 1.91 -2.76
C GLU A 84 -12.25 1.94 -1.65
N ILE A 85 -12.45 2.81 -0.64
CA ILE A 85 -11.59 2.83 0.56
C ILE A 85 -11.93 1.60 1.40
N VAL A 86 -10.94 0.72 1.58
CA VAL A 86 -11.09 -0.49 2.40
C VAL A 86 -10.48 -0.32 3.79
N TYR A 87 -9.58 0.66 3.94
CA TYR A 87 -8.96 1.01 5.22
C TYR A 87 -8.38 2.42 5.14
N TYR A 88 -8.34 3.15 6.25
CA TYR A 88 -7.63 4.43 6.32
C TYR A 88 -7.10 4.71 7.73
N ARG A 89 -6.04 5.50 7.80
CA ARG A 89 -5.39 5.92 9.06
C ARG A 89 -4.80 7.32 8.93
N ASP A 90 -4.79 8.04 10.04
CA ASP A 90 -4.13 9.35 10.16
C ASP A 90 -2.72 9.29 10.75
N THR A 91 -2.32 8.11 11.23
CA THR A 91 -1.02 7.82 11.84
C THR A 91 -0.61 6.38 11.52
N ASP A 92 0.67 6.07 11.68
CA ASP A 92 1.22 4.73 11.53
C ASP A 92 0.37 3.67 12.24
N GLY A 93 0.38 2.45 11.69
CA GLY A 93 -0.62 1.51 12.14
C GLY A 93 -0.67 0.13 11.57
N ARG A 94 -1.34 -0.71 12.34
CA ARG A 94 -1.65 -2.08 11.96
C ARG A 94 -3.04 -2.21 11.34
N TRP A 95 -3.11 -3.03 10.32
CA TRP A 95 -4.31 -3.37 9.59
C TRP A 95 -4.37 -4.87 9.35
N THR A 96 -5.56 -5.46 9.56
CA THR A 96 -5.83 -6.87 9.26
C THR A 96 -7.01 -6.93 8.29
N PRO A 97 -6.80 -7.24 7.00
CA PRO A 97 -7.85 -7.27 6.00
C PRO A 97 -8.87 -8.38 6.25
N GLY A 98 -10.16 -8.08 6.03
CA GLY A 98 -11.24 -9.06 6.13
C GLY A 98 -11.35 -10.03 4.95
N LYS A 99 -10.74 -9.70 3.82
CA LYS A 99 -10.68 -10.49 2.58
C LYS A 99 -9.32 -10.30 1.90
N GLY A 100 -8.99 -11.18 0.96
CA GLY A 100 -7.82 -11.00 0.09
C GLY A 100 -8.19 -10.18 -1.13
N GLU A 101 -7.40 -9.17 -1.45
CA GLU A 101 -7.67 -8.24 -2.56
C GLU A 101 -6.38 -7.54 -3.01
N LEU A 102 -6.41 -7.00 -4.23
CA LEU A 102 -5.34 -6.15 -4.75
C LEU A 102 -5.65 -4.71 -4.36
N VAL A 103 -4.74 -4.04 -3.67
CA VAL A 103 -4.94 -2.68 -3.16
C VAL A 103 -3.81 -1.76 -3.58
N TYR A 104 -4.05 -0.46 -3.49
CA TYR A 104 -3.02 0.57 -3.50
C TYR A 104 -3.25 1.53 -2.35
N MET A 105 -2.22 2.30 -2.02
CA MET A 105 -2.27 3.36 -1.03
C MET A 105 -2.28 4.74 -1.67
N ASP A 106 -3.11 5.61 -1.09
CA ASP A 106 -3.22 7.02 -1.41
C ASP A 106 -2.91 7.83 -0.16
N PHE A 107 -2.20 8.95 -0.32
CA PHE A 107 -1.94 9.88 0.77
C PHE A 107 -2.71 11.17 0.53
N LYS A 108 -3.50 11.61 1.53
CA LYS A 108 -4.32 12.82 1.47
C LYS A 108 -3.84 13.82 2.52
N PRO A 109 -3.45 15.05 2.14
CA PRO A 109 -3.17 16.08 3.14
C PRO A 109 -4.48 16.51 3.78
N LYS A 110 -4.53 16.62 5.11
CA LYS A 110 -5.70 17.17 5.81
C LYS A 110 -5.85 18.67 5.62
N VAL A 111 -4.76 19.38 5.35
CA VAL A 111 -4.77 20.81 5.05
C VAL A 111 -4.63 21.00 3.54
N PRO A 112 -5.62 21.59 2.85
CA PRO A 112 -5.52 21.91 1.43
C PRO A 112 -4.24 22.70 1.12
N ALA A 113 -3.65 22.46 -0.06
CA ALA A 113 -2.40 23.10 -0.51
C ALA A 113 -1.11 22.76 0.29
N THR A 114 -1.12 21.81 1.22
CA THR A 114 0.10 21.39 1.97
C THR A 114 0.81 20.15 1.45
N GLY A 115 0.28 19.48 0.43
CA GLY A 115 0.87 18.22 -0.05
C GLY A 115 1.87 18.33 -1.22
N ASN A 116 2.50 19.50 -1.37
CA ASN A 116 3.74 19.68 -2.16
C ASN A 116 4.95 19.23 -1.33
N SER A 117 4.80 18.12 -0.64
CA SER A 117 5.79 17.56 0.27
C SER A 117 6.00 16.12 -0.12
N THR A 118 7.16 15.59 0.25
CA THR A 118 7.49 14.19 -0.04
C THR A 118 6.90 13.27 1.02
N VAL A 119 6.32 12.15 0.59
CA VAL A 119 5.94 11.02 1.46
C VAL A 119 6.91 9.88 1.22
N GLU A 120 7.52 9.36 2.29
CA GLU A 120 8.21 8.07 2.27
C GLU A 120 7.35 7.07 3.04
N TYR A 121 7.02 5.94 2.43
CA TYR A 121 6.11 4.96 3.00
C TYR A 121 6.68 3.54 2.98
N ARG A 122 6.14 2.71 3.87
CA ARG A 122 6.49 1.30 4.00
C ARG A 122 5.28 0.50 4.48
N VAL A 123 5.08 -0.66 3.88
CA VAL A 123 4.12 -1.68 4.31
C VAL A 123 4.87 -2.97 4.54
N THR A 124 4.70 -3.55 5.71
CA THR A 124 5.34 -4.81 6.13
C THR A 124 4.31 -5.74 6.75
N THR A 125 4.56 -7.05 6.77
CA THR A 125 3.79 -7.94 7.65
C THR A 125 4.16 -7.70 9.11
N CYS A 126 3.21 -7.84 10.02
CA CYS A 126 3.51 -7.80 11.46
C CYS A 126 4.40 -8.98 11.87
N GLU A 127 5.12 -8.82 12.99
CA GLU A 127 5.87 -9.90 13.66
C GLU A 127 4.97 -10.99 14.24
#